data_AF-A0A514LL83-F1
#
_entry.id   AF-A0A514LL83-F1
#
_cell.length_a   1.000
_cell.length_b   1.000
_cell.length_c   1.000
_cell.angle_alpha   90.00
_cell.angle_beta   90.00
_cell.angle_gamma   90.00
#
_symmetry.space_group_name_H-M   'P 1'
#
loop_
_entity.id
_entity.type
_entity.pdbx_description
1 polymer ?
#
loop_
_entity_poly.entity_id
_entity_poly.type
_entity_poly.pdbx_seq_one_letter_code
_entity_poly.pdbx_strand_id
1 'polypeptide(L)'
;MFLHKDAIQMPSIQDTTYPRIKSTLTEKELDEIYTPQRKEIAWAESKSKGSLQQVALLVLMKSVQKLGIFKSVDEIPEVIVQHIAIKASLPVPEKENWSDYSHSRTAKRHVRFVRDYFQIRPFGQEGEKVMVDH
;
A
#
# COMPACT_ATOMS: atom_id res chain seq x y z
N MET A 1 -31.14 15.77 18.07
CA MET A 1 -29.75 15.34 18.26
C MET A 1 -29.76 13.83 18.48
N PHE A 2 -29.70 13.04 17.39
CA PHE A 2 -29.46 11.60 17.46
C PHE A 2 -28.69 11.21 16.19
N LEU A 3 -27.43 10.82 16.38
CA LEU A 3 -26.52 10.34 15.35
C LEU A 3 -26.94 8.91 14.96
N HIS A 4 -27.48 8.72 13.75
CA HIS A 4 -27.42 7.40 13.12
C HIS A 4 -26.03 7.27 12.52
N LYS A 5 -25.17 6.58 13.26
CA LYS A 5 -23.86 6.12 12.82
C LYS A 5 -24.14 4.91 11.94
N ASP A 6 -24.33 5.14 10.64
CA ASP A 6 -24.46 4.06 9.67
C ASP A 6 -23.18 3.22 9.71
N ALA A 7 -23.31 2.02 10.26
CA ALA A 7 -22.29 1.00 10.18
C ALA A 7 -22.15 0.63 8.70
N ILE A 8 -21.08 1.07 8.08
CA ILE A 8 -20.72 0.70 6.71
C ILE A 8 -20.58 -0.83 6.70
N GLN A 9 -21.56 -1.50 6.09
CA GLN A 9 -21.61 -2.95 5.95
C GLN A 9 -20.50 -3.37 4.99
N MET A 10 -19.45 -3.99 5.55
CA MET A 10 -18.25 -4.38 4.81
C MET A 10 -18.54 -5.51 3.81
N PRO A 11 -18.22 -5.35 2.52
CA PRO A 11 -18.21 -6.47 1.58
C PRO A 11 -17.06 -7.44 1.91
N SER A 12 -17.33 -8.73 1.70
CA SER A 12 -16.44 -9.86 2.00
C SER A 12 -15.10 -9.77 1.27
N ILE A 13 -13.98 -9.76 2.01
CA ILE A 13 -12.62 -9.69 1.46
C ILE A 13 -12.08 -11.12 1.31
N GLN A 14 -11.81 -11.49 0.06
CA GLN A 14 -11.24 -12.78 -0.32
C GLN A 14 -9.72 -12.81 -0.09
N ASP A 15 -9.33 -13.75 0.77
CA ASP A 15 -8.05 -14.48 0.87
C ASP A 15 -6.73 -13.78 0.46
N THR A 16 -6.20 -12.97 1.37
CA THR A 16 -4.79 -12.57 1.36
C THR A 16 -4.24 -12.69 2.78
N THR A 17 -2.95 -12.98 2.93
CA THR A 17 -2.25 -13.34 4.19
C THR A 17 -2.18 -12.20 5.23
N TYR A 18 -3.15 -11.28 5.24
CA TYR A 18 -3.36 -10.35 6.34
C TYR A 18 -3.87 -11.16 7.53
N PRO A 19 -3.29 -11.00 8.73
CA PRO A 19 -3.63 -11.82 9.88
C PRO A 19 -5.14 -11.75 10.16
N ARG A 20 -5.87 -12.79 9.74
CA ARG A 20 -7.33 -12.93 9.86
C ARG A 20 -7.79 -13.07 11.31
N ILE A 21 -6.88 -13.28 12.25
CA ILE A 21 -7.18 -13.53 13.66
C ILE A 21 -7.17 -12.19 14.40
N LYS A 22 -8.14 -11.33 14.06
CA LYS A 22 -8.68 -10.16 14.79
C LYS A 22 -9.43 -9.30 13.77
N SER A 23 -10.65 -9.72 13.49
CA SER A 23 -11.67 -9.08 12.68
C SER A 23 -11.68 -7.55 12.85
N THR A 24 -11.83 -6.82 11.74
CA THR A 24 -11.78 -5.34 11.59
C THR A 24 -10.42 -4.68 11.84
N LEU A 25 -9.71 -4.36 10.75
CA LEU A 25 -8.73 -3.28 10.74
C LEU A 25 -9.45 -2.04 11.27
N THR A 26 -9.06 -1.56 12.44
CA THR A 26 -9.73 -0.42 13.07
C THR A 26 -9.38 0.86 12.34
N GLU A 27 -10.25 1.86 12.41
CA GLU A 27 -9.96 3.21 11.88
C GLU A 27 -8.65 3.76 12.47
N LYS A 28 -8.38 3.47 13.75
CA LYS A 28 -7.12 3.83 14.42
C LYS A 28 -5.91 3.17 13.77
N GLU A 29 -5.97 1.86 13.48
CA GLU A 29 -4.88 1.16 12.81
C GLU A 29 -4.67 1.64 11.37
N LEU A 30 -5.76 1.97 10.67
CA LEU A 30 -5.68 2.60 9.34
C LEU A 30 -4.97 3.94 9.43
N ASP A 31 -5.35 4.78 10.39
CA ASP A 31 -4.74 6.09 10.61
C ASP A 31 -3.25 5.99 10.97
N GLU A 32 -2.88 5.12 11.90
CA GLU A 32 -1.51 4.99 12.38
C GLU A 32 -0.58 4.33 11.35
N ILE A 33 -1.07 3.32 10.62
CA ILE A 33 -0.24 2.49 9.75
C ILE A 33 -0.28 2.96 8.31
N TYR A 34 -1.47 3.30 7.80
CA TYR A 34 -1.71 3.46 6.36
C TYR A 34 -1.90 4.91 5.94
N THR A 35 -1.86 5.89 6.85
CA THR A 35 -1.85 7.31 6.44
C THR A 35 -0.52 7.66 5.76
N PRO A 36 -0.54 8.12 4.49
CA PRO A 36 0.67 8.57 3.80
C PRO A 36 1.15 9.91 4.36
N GLN A 37 2.47 10.06 4.48
CA GLN A 37 3.10 11.30 4.92
C GLN A 37 3.18 12.30 3.75
N ARG A 38 3.21 13.61 4.06
CA ARG A 38 3.31 14.67 3.03
C ARG A 38 4.47 14.46 2.04
N LYS A 39 5.62 14.00 2.53
CA LYS A 39 6.79 13.69 1.68
C LYS A 39 6.53 12.52 0.73
N GLU A 40 5.74 11.54 1.14
CA GLU A 40 5.39 10.37 0.32
C GLU A 40 4.40 10.77 -0.77
N ILE A 41 3.43 11.63 -0.43
CA ILE A 41 2.47 12.21 -1.39
C ILE A 41 3.22 13.03 -2.45
N ALA A 42 4.05 13.99 -2.04
CA ALA A 42 4.84 14.80 -2.97
C ALA A 42 5.78 13.95 -3.83
N TRP A 43 6.34 12.87 -3.26
CA TRP A 43 7.14 11.93 -4.02
C TRP A 43 6.30 11.19 -5.07
N ALA A 44 5.10 10.71 -4.74
CA ALA A 44 4.21 10.04 -5.69
C ALA A 44 3.80 10.98 -6.84
N GLU A 45 3.47 12.24 -6.54
CA GLU A 45 3.18 13.29 -7.53
C GLU A 45 4.36 13.59 -8.46
N SER A 46 5.60 13.47 -7.95
CA SER A 46 6.81 13.64 -8.77
C SER A 46 7.02 12.47 -9.75
N LYS A 47 6.48 11.28 -9.44
CA LYS A 47 6.65 10.07 -10.25
C LYS A 47 5.53 9.84 -11.26
N SER A 48 4.33 10.35 -11.00
CA SER A 48 3.19 10.20 -11.90
C SER A 48 2.26 11.41 -11.83
N LYS A 49 1.66 11.76 -12.97
CA LYS A 49 0.58 12.75 -13.06
C LYS A 49 -0.83 12.14 -12.94
N GLY A 50 -0.98 10.83 -13.14
CA GLY A 50 -2.26 10.14 -13.03
C GLY A 50 -2.57 9.77 -11.58
N SER A 51 -3.81 10.05 -11.14
CA SER A 51 -4.28 9.80 -9.77
C SER A 51 -4.24 8.32 -9.40
N LEU A 52 -4.70 7.42 -10.28
CA LEU A 52 -4.64 5.96 -10.08
C LEU A 52 -3.21 5.51 -9.76
N GLN A 53 -2.24 5.98 -10.54
CA GLN A 53 -0.83 5.66 -10.39
C GLN A 53 -0.22 6.23 -9.11
N GLN A 54 -0.62 7.45 -8.70
CA GLN A 54 -0.20 8.04 -7.44
C GLN A 54 -0.73 7.24 -6.24
N VAL A 55 -2.02 6.87 -6.25
CA VAL A 55 -2.59 6.00 -5.22
C VAL A 55 -1.85 4.67 -5.19
N ALA A 56 -1.58 4.06 -6.35
CA ALA A 56 -0.84 2.80 -6.42
C ALA A 56 0.55 2.87 -5.80
N LEU A 57 1.29 3.96 -6.06
CA LEU A 57 2.62 4.19 -5.47
C LEU A 57 2.52 4.28 -3.94
N LEU A 58 1.56 5.04 -3.41
CA LEU A 58 1.35 5.18 -1.97
C LEU A 58 0.95 3.83 -1.34
N VAL A 59 0.05 3.08 -1.96
CA VAL A 59 -0.35 1.74 -1.50
C VAL A 59 0.85 0.81 -1.42
N LEU A 60 1.68 0.76 -2.47
CA LEU A 60 2.91 -0.04 -2.47
C LEU A 60 3.88 0.38 -1.35
N MET A 61 4.03 1.69 -1.12
CA MET A 61 4.90 2.20 -0.06
C MET A 61 4.42 1.75 1.33
N LYS A 62 3.14 1.98 1.64
CA LYS A 62 2.56 1.65 2.95
C LYS A 62 2.54 0.14 3.18
N SER A 63 2.28 -0.64 2.12
CA SER A 63 2.30 -2.11 2.19
C SER A 63 3.69 -2.64 2.50
N VAL A 64 4.74 -2.13 1.85
CA VAL A 64 6.11 -2.57 2.12
C VAL A 64 6.61 -2.11 3.49
N GLN A 65 6.29 -0.90 3.93
CA GLN A 65 6.63 -0.43 5.28
C GLN A 65 6.03 -1.34 6.36
N LYS A 66 4.81 -1.84 6.16
CA LYS A 66 4.12 -2.69 7.14
C LYS A 66 4.48 -4.17 7.04
N LEU A 67 4.58 -4.71 5.82
CA LEU A 67 4.74 -6.14 5.56
C LEU A 67 6.17 -6.56 5.22
N GLY A 68 7.04 -5.63 4.84
CA GLY A 68 8.39 -5.90 4.37
C GLY A 68 8.48 -6.54 2.98
N ILE A 69 7.34 -6.87 2.34
CA ILE A 69 7.28 -7.50 1.02
C ILE A 69 6.35 -6.71 0.09
N PHE A 70 6.65 -6.76 -1.21
CA PHE A 70 5.78 -6.20 -2.25
C PHE A 70 4.62 -7.16 -2.54
N LYS A 71 3.40 -6.67 -2.37
CA LYS A 71 2.15 -7.31 -2.78
C LYS A 71 1.58 -6.60 -4.00
N SER A 72 0.81 -7.33 -4.80
CA SER A 72 0.08 -6.70 -5.90
C SER A 72 -1.03 -5.81 -5.34
N VAL A 73 -1.39 -4.72 -6.04
CA VAL A 73 -2.33 -3.73 -5.49
C VAL A 73 -3.75 -4.30 -5.39
N ASP A 74 -4.13 -5.18 -6.32
CA ASP A 74 -5.39 -5.93 -6.32
C ASP A 74 -5.51 -6.97 -5.19
N GLU A 75 -4.39 -7.36 -4.57
CA GLU A 75 -4.36 -8.19 -3.36
C GLU A 75 -4.52 -7.36 -2.07
N ILE A 76 -4.48 -6.03 -2.16
CA ILE A 76 -4.62 -5.16 -0.98
C ILE A 76 -6.11 -4.98 -0.66
N PRO A 77 -6.52 -5.15 0.61
CA PRO A 77 -7.88 -4.85 1.05
C PRO A 77 -8.33 -3.45 0.63
N GLU A 78 -9.51 -3.37 0.03
CA GLU A 78 -10.03 -2.13 -0.55
C GLU A 78 -10.09 -1.00 0.48
N VAL A 79 -10.42 -1.31 1.74
CA VAL A 79 -10.45 -0.33 2.84
C VAL A 79 -9.11 0.40 3.04
N ILE A 80 -7.97 -0.27 2.81
CA ILE A 80 -6.64 0.35 2.91
C ILE A 80 -6.42 1.30 1.73
N VAL A 81 -6.80 0.86 0.53
CA VAL A 81 -6.66 1.66 -0.70
C VAL A 81 -7.52 2.92 -0.62
N GLN A 82 -8.78 2.78 -0.19
CA GLN A 82 -9.71 3.89 0.02
C GLN A 82 -9.15 4.88 1.05
N HIS A 83 -8.68 4.38 2.20
CA HIS A 83 -8.08 5.22 3.24
C HIS A 83 -6.90 6.03 2.71
N ILE A 84 -5.98 5.38 1.99
CA ILE A 84 -4.79 6.04 1.41
C ILE A 84 -5.20 7.12 0.40
N ALA A 85 -6.14 6.83 -0.50
CA ALA A 85 -6.61 7.79 -1.49
C ALA A 85 -7.24 9.02 -0.81
N ILE A 86 -8.13 8.81 0.16
CA ILE A 86 -8.81 9.88 0.92
C ILE A 86 -7.78 10.74 1.66
N LYS A 87 -6.86 10.13 2.41
CA LYS A 87 -5.83 10.86 3.17
C LYS A 87 -4.82 11.58 2.27
N ALA A 88 -4.63 11.11 1.04
CA ALA A 88 -3.83 11.79 0.03
C ALA A 88 -4.61 12.85 -0.77
N SER A 89 -5.91 13.04 -0.50
CA SER A 89 -6.80 13.91 -1.28
C SER A 89 -6.85 13.55 -2.78
N LEU A 90 -6.79 12.26 -3.07
CA LEU A 90 -6.90 11.68 -4.41
C LEU A 90 -8.25 10.98 -4.59
N PRO A 91 -8.77 10.90 -5.83
CA PRO A 91 -9.97 10.13 -6.11
C PRO A 91 -9.74 8.66 -5.77
N VAL A 92 -10.73 8.05 -5.11
CA VAL A 92 -10.76 6.62 -4.80
C VAL A 92 -10.94 5.84 -6.10
N PRO A 93 -9.98 4.99 -6.50
CA PRO A 93 -10.12 4.20 -7.72
C PRO A 93 -11.08 3.03 -7.52
N GLU A 94 -11.77 2.65 -8.60
CA GLU A 94 -12.66 1.49 -8.60
C GLU A 94 -11.84 0.19 -8.57
N LYS A 95 -12.44 -0.88 -8.03
CA LYS A 95 -11.75 -2.16 -7.85
C LYS A 95 -11.22 -2.74 -9.17
N GLU A 96 -11.99 -2.55 -10.23
CA GLU A 96 -11.72 -3.00 -11.59
C GLU A 96 -10.46 -2.34 -12.16
N ASN A 97 -10.15 -1.10 -11.76
CA ASN A 97 -8.96 -0.39 -12.22
C ASN A 97 -7.66 -1.07 -11.77
N TRP A 98 -7.69 -1.84 -10.68
CA TRP A 98 -6.50 -2.48 -10.13
C TRP A 98 -6.05 -3.71 -10.90
N SER A 99 -6.97 -4.43 -11.54
CA SER A 99 -6.61 -5.64 -12.31
C SER A 99 -5.71 -5.29 -13.49
N ASP A 100 -6.13 -4.34 -14.33
CA ASP A 100 -5.35 -3.89 -15.50
C ASP A 100 -4.04 -3.22 -15.09
N TYR A 101 -4.09 -2.39 -14.04
CA TYR A 101 -2.91 -1.75 -13.51
C TYR A 101 -1.87 -2.79 -13.04
N SER A 102 -2.29 -3.79 -12.25
CA SER A 102 -1.39 -4.75 -11.60
C SER A 102 -0.64 -5.63 -12.61
N HIS A 103 -1.26 -5.93 -13.76
CA HIS A 103 -0.63 -6.68 -14.85
C HIS A 103 0.22 -5.82 -15.80
N SER A 104 0.18 -4.48 -15.65
CA SER A 104 0.88 -3.56 -16.54
C SER A 104 2.40 -3.48 -16.31
N ARG A 105 3.12 -2.98 -17.32
CA ARG A 105 4.54 -2.59 -17.17
C ARG A 105 4.72 -1.44 -16.17
N THR A 106 3.70 -0.60 -16.00
CA THR A 106 3.70 0.52 -15.05
C THR A 106 3.78 0.04 -13.61
N ALA A 107 3.01 -1.00 -13.24
CA ALA A 107 3.09 -1.58 -11.90
C ALA A 107 4.49 -2.11 -11.59
N LYS A 108 5.12 -2.83 -12.53
CA LYS A 108 6.51 -3.30 -12.39
C LYS A 108 7.50 -2.14 -12.19
N ARG A 109 7.32 -1.03 -12.93
CA ARG A 109 8.14 0.18 -12.78
C ARG A 109 7.92 0.85 -11.41
N HIS A 110 6.70 0.88 -10.90
CA HIS A 110 6.38 1.45 -9.60
C HIS A 110 6.98 0.65 -8.45
N VAL A 111 6.94 -0.67 -8.50
CA VAL A 111 7.66 -1.53 -7.54
C VAL A 111 9.14 -1.16 -7.49
N ARG A 112 9.78 -0.96 -8.66
CA ARG A 112 11.18 -0.49 -8.72
C ARG A 112 11.34 0.89 -8.07
N PHE A 113 10.47 1.86 -8.36
CA PHE A 113 10.55 3.19 -7.75
C PHE A 113 10.45 3.15 -6.22
N VAL A 114 9.53 2.37 -5.68
CA VAL A 114 9.34 2.24 -4.23
C VAL A 114 10.55 1.52 -3.60
N ARG A 115 11.07 0.49 -4.26
CA ARG A 115 12.30 -0.18 -3.82
C ARG A 115 13.49 0.79 -3.75
N ASP A 116 13.67 1.59 -4.79
CA ASP A 116 14.74 2.59 -4.87
C ASP A 116 14.54 3.69 -3.80
N TYR A 117 13.30 4.12 -3.55
CA TYR A 117 12.97 5.11 -2.52
C TYR A 117 13.37 4.66 -1.10
N PHE A 118 13.05 3.42 -0.73
CA PHE A 118 13.43 2.86 0.56
C PHE A 118 14.86 2.32 0.61
N GLN A 119 15.61 2.44 -0.50
CA GLN A 119 16.94 1.84 -0.64
C GLN A 119 16.96 0.34 -0.30
N ILE A 120 15.85 -0.36 -0.54
CA ILE A 120 15.72 -1.79 -0.27
C ILE A 120 16.59 -2.51 -1.29
N ARG A 121 17.77 -2.96 -0.84
CA ARG A 121 18.60 -3.85 -1.64
C ARG A 121 17.87 -5.18 -1.79
N PRO A 122 17.86 -5.81 -2.98
CA PRO A 122 17.42 -7.19 -3.07
C PRO A 122 18.23 -8.01 -2.05
N PHE A 123 17.55 -8.82 -1.23
CA PHE A 123 18.22 -9.85 -0.45
C PHE A 123 18.87 -10.81 -1.45
N GLY A 124 20.12 -10.54 -1.80
CA GLY A 124 20.86 -11.20 -2.86
C GLY A 124 22.34 -11.03 -2.62
N GLN A 125 22.92 -12.02 -1.95
CA GLN A 125 24.36 -12.33 -1.87
C GLN A 125 25.28 -11.35 -1.12
N GLU A 126 24.87 -10.82 0.03
CA GLU A 126 25.84 -10.22 0.97
C GLU A 126 25.49 -10.51 2.44
N GLY A 127 25.01 -11.74 2.67
CA GLY A 127 24.77 -12.32 4.00
C GLY A 127 25.85 -13.31 4.43
N GLU A 128 27.06 -13.22 3.87
CA GLU A 128 28.14 -14.18 4.17
C GLU A 128 29.50 -13.48 4.21
N LYS A 129 29.67 -12.45 5.06
CA LYS A 129 31.01 -12.08 5.53
C LYS A 129 31.07 -11.19 6.77
N VAL A 130 30.42 -11.56 7.87
CA VAL A 130 30.93 -11.17 9.21
C VAL A 130 30.67 -12.29 10.23
N MET A 131 31.24 -13.46 9.96
CA MET A 131 31.51 -14.49 10.96
C MET A 131 32.82 -15.19 10.57
N VAL A 132 33.95 -14.50 10.69
CA VAL A 132 35.22 -15.15 11.05
C VAL A 132 36.02 -14.18 11.90
N ASP A 133 36.16 -14.61 13.14
CA ASP A 133 37.12 -14.26 14.19
C ASP A 133 38.56 -14.00 13.67
N HIS A 134 39.14 -12.83 14.02
CA HIS A 134 40.45 -12.68 14.70
C HIS A 134 40.77 -11.21 14.97
#